data_AF-A0A4V2E3Y1-F1
#
_entry.id   AF-A0A4V2E3Y1-F1
#
_cell.length_a   1.000
_cell.length_b   1.000
_cell.length_c   1.000
_cell.angle_alpha   90.00
_cell.angle_beta   90.00
_cell.angle_gamma   90.00
#
_symmetry.space_group_name_H-M   'P 1'
#
loop_
_entity.id
_entity.type
_entity.pdbx_description
1 polymer ?
#
loop_
_entity_poly.entity_id
_entity_poly.type
_entity_poly.pdbx_seq_one_letter_code
_entity_poly.pdbx_strand_id
1 'polypeptide(L)'
;MIRNIKTFIGVSLVCTAAATQAQPADTMQVTDYNTFYETQVNSANCGGYWDERRVWVCDYRTQLVNVSYKKCHYKLTNKHSAVSAPAWETRTVLSNKSCPANWTIPGPGNYAPGGIYVHQHNTYFTQQEEQRVAYNCRWETRSVWVPNNGRYCPLNSEQ
;
A
#
# COMPACT_ATOMS: atom_id res chain seq x y z
N MET A 1 16.96 -11.35 -69.53
CA MET A 1 16.69 -10.16 -68.70
C MET A 1 15.93 -10.61 -67.46
N ILE A 2 16.64 -10.75 -66.34
CA ILE A 2 16.08 -11.22 -65.05
C ILE A 2 16.14 -10.01 -64.11
N ARG A 3 14.98 -9.51 -63.68
CA ARG A 3 14.91 -8.45 -62.65
C ARG A 3 14.74 -9.11 -61.28
N ASN A 4 15.84 -9.08 -60.51
CA ASN A 4 15.89 -9.34 -59.08
C ASN A 4 15.17 -8.21 -58.31
N ILE A 5 14.19 -8.54 -57.48
CA ILE A 5 13.71 -7.67 -56.41
C ILE A 5 14.09 -8.36 -55.10
N LYS A 6 15.13 -7.83 -54.43
CA LYS A 6 15.51 -8.23 -53.08
C LYS A 6 14.67 -7.42 -52.09
N THR A 7 13.73 -8.09 -51.42
CA THR A 7 12.99 -7.54 -50.29
C THR A 7 13.93 -7.47 -49.08
N PHE A 8 14.27 -6.26 -48.64
CA PHE A 8 14.94 -6.03 -47.36
C PHE A 8 13.89 -6.09 -46.25
N ILE A 9 13.88 -7.19 -45.49
CA ILE A 9 13.13 -7.27 -44.23
C ILE A 9 14.06 -6.70 -43.15
N GLY A 10 13.77 -5.48 -42.71
CA GLY A 10 14.40 -4.88 -41.54
C GLY A 10 13.95 -5.62 -40.29
N VAL A 11 14.89 -6.28 -39.61
CA VAL A 11 14.66 -6.87 -38.29
C VAL A 11 14.68 -5.72 -37.27
N SER A 12 13.50 -5.27 -36.84
CA SER A 12 13.38 -4.39 -35.69
C SER A 12 13.74 -5.17 -34.43
N LEU A 13 14.88 -4.84 -33.83
CA LEU A 13 15.26 -5.31 -32.50
C LEU A 13 14.27 -4.71 -31.48
N VAL A 14 13.27 -5.49 -31.08
CA VAL A 14 12.40 -5.11 -29.95
C VAL A 14 13.17 -5.44 -28.68
N CYS A 15 13.77 -4.42 -28.05
CA CYS A 15 14.28 -4.54 -26.69
C CYS A 15 13.10 -4.80 -25.75
N THR A 16 12.87 -6.07 -25.43
CA THR A 16 12.02 -6.46 -24.30
C THR A 16 12.78 -6.14 -23.02
N ALA A 17 12.52 -4.95 -22.46
CA ALA A 17 12.92 -4.67 -21.09
C ALA A 17 12.15 -5.65 -20.19
N ALA A 18 12.86 -6.61 -19.60
CA ALA A 18 12.33 -7.42 -18.52
C ALA A 18 12.00 -6.46 -17.36
N ALA A 19 10.72 -6.12 -17.21
CA ALA A 19 10.22 -5.53 -15.97
C ALA A 19 10.34 -6.64 -14.91
N THR A 20 11.46 -6.68 -14.20
CA THR A 20 11.55 -7.43 -12.95
C THR A 20 10.49 -6.85 -12.02
N GLN A 21 9.39 -7.60 -11.85
CA GLN A 21 8.37 -7.30 -10.86
C GLN A 21 9.08 -7.24 -9.50
N ALA A 22 9.16 -6.04 -8.94
CA ALA A 22 9.50 -5.85 -7.54
C ALA A 22 8.48 -6.67 -6.74
N GLN A 23 8.95 -7.71 -6.06
CA GLN A 23 8.13 -8.46 -5.13
C GLN A 23 7.50 -7.48 -4.13
N PRO A 24 6.24 -7.69 -3.72
CA PRO A 24 5.64 -6.88 -2.67
C PRO A 24 6.57 -6.93 -1.46
N ALA A 25 6.93 -5.76 -0.96
CA ALA A 25 7.59 -5.65 0.33
C ALA A 25 6.61 -6.19 1.36
N ASP A 26 6.72 -7.48 1.70
CA ASP A 26 6.30 -7.94 3.01
C ASP A 26 6.88 -6.94 3.99
N THR A 27 6.01 -6.35 4.80
CA THR A 27 6.34 -5.34 5.79
C THR A 27 7.47 -5.85 6.67
N MET A 28 8.71 -5.54 6.28
CA MET A 28 9.88 -5.71 7.11
C MET A 28 9.72 -4.67 8.20
N GLN A 29 9.09 -5.07 9.30
CA GLN A 29 9.03 -4.31 10.54
C GLN A 29 10.45 -3.82 10.79
N VAL A 30 10.65 -2.49 10.82
CA VAL A 30 11.96 -1.88 11.08
C VAL A 30 12.29 -2.19 12.54
N THR A 31 12.81 -3.38 12.78
CA THR A 31 13.39 -3.75 14.07
C THR A 31 14.72 -3.03 14.12
N ASP A 32 14.99 -2.28 15.17
CA ASP A 32 16.28 -1.61 15.33
C ASP A 32 17.41 -2.66 15.27
N TYR A 33 18.60 -2.26 14.80
CA TYR A 33 19.73 -3.17 14.59
C TYR A 33 20.08 -3.97 15.85
N ASN A 34 20.01 -3.34 17.03
CA ASN A 34 20.32 -3.99 18.29
C ASN A 34 19.27 -5.05 18.63
N THR A 35 17.99 -4.73 18.48
CA THR A 35 16.89 -5.69 18.69
C THR A 35 16.95 -6.87 17.71
N PHE A 36 17.29 -6.65 16.44
CA PHE A 36 17.50 -7.74 15.47
C PHE A 36 18.66 -8.65 15.89
N TYR A 37 19.78 -8.07 16.31
CA TYR A 37 20.97 -8.83 16.73
C TYR A 37 20.67 -9.70 17.97
N GLU A 38 20.03 -9.13 18.98
CA GLU A 38 19.72 -9.83 20.23
C GLU A 38 18.65 -10.92 20.06
N THR A 39 17.62 -10.69 19.23
CA THR A 39 16.48 -11.63 19.11
C THR A 39 16.66 -12.69 18.02
N GLN A 40 17.37 -12.37 16.92
CA GLN A 40 17.51 -13.28 15.77
C GLN A 40 18.87 -13.95 15.71
N VAL A 41 19.96 -13.17 15.86
CA VAL A 41 21.33 -13.67 15.62
C VAL A 41 21.86 -14.51 16.79
N ASN A 42 21.53 -14.12 18.03
CA ASN A 42 21.95 -14.83 19.25
C ASN A 42 20.97 -15.93 19.70
N SER A 43 19.87 -16.16 18.99
CA SER A 43 18.91 -17.23 19.31
C SER A 43 19.54 -18.60 19.03
N ALA A 44 19.51 -19.50 20.03
CA ALA A 44 20.07 -20.85 19.94
C ALA A 44 19.45 -21.70 18.80
N ASN A 45 18.26 -21.34 18.32
CA ASN A 45 17.54 -22.02 17.24
C ASN A 45 17.67 -21.32 15.87
N CYS A 46 18.35 -20.16 15.82
CA CYS A 46 18.51 -19.33 14.62
C CYS A 46 20.00 -19.05 14.35
N GLY A 47 20.77 -20.12 14.17
CA GLY A 47 22.15 -20.00 13.67
C GLY A 47 22.20 -19.48 12.23
N GLY A 48 23.26 -18.74 11.91
CA GLY A 48 23.50 -18.18 10.59
C GLY A 48 24.92 -17.65 10.45
N TYR A 49 25.21 -17.06 9.30
CA TYR A 49 26.49 -16.41 9.04
C TYR A 49 26.27 -15.05 8.38
N TRP A 50 27.23 -14.15 8.58
CA TRP A 50 27.26 -12.88 7.86
C TRP A 50 27.92 -13.09 6.51
N ASP A 51 27.25 -12.66 5.46
CA ASP A 51 27.69 -12.79 4.08
C ASP A 51 27.63 -11.44 3.38
N GLU A 52 28.65 -11.10 2.60
CA GLU A 52 28.65 -9.88 1.81
C GLU A 52 27.85 -10.12 0.53
N ARG A 53 26.68 -9.48 0.44
CA ARG A 53 25.78 -9.63 -0.69
C ARG A 53 25.55 -8.32 -1.39
N ARG A 54 25.39 -8.41 -2.71
CA ARG A 54 24.95 -7.30 -3.53
C ARG A 54 23.44 -7.14 -3.32
N VAL A 55 23.04 -6.05 -2.67
CA VAL A 55 21.65 -5.73 -2.33
C VAL A 55 21.20 -4.45 -3.03
N TRP A 56 19.94 -4.42 -3.45
CA TRP A 56 19.34 -3.23 -4.04
C TRP A 56 18.80 -2.35 -2.92
N VAL A 57 19.37 -1.16 -2.78
CA VAL A 57 19.03 -0.21 -1.71
C VAL A 57 18.54 1.09 -2.34
N CYS A 58 17.50 1.68 -1.75
CA CYS A 58 17.02 3.01 -2.11
C CYS A 58 17.07 3.93 -0.90
N ASP A 59 17.51 5.17 -1.13
CA ASP A 59 17.27 6.26 -0.19
C ASP A 59 15.81 6.72 -0.34
N TYR A 60 15.26 7.39 0.67
CA TYR A 60 13.86 7.85 0.63
C TYR A 60 13.76 9.31 1.02
N ARG A 61 13.00 10.07 0.24
CA ARG A 61 12.69 11.47 0.54
C ARG A 61 11.19 11.65 0.68
N THR A 62 10.82 12.64 1.47
CA THR A 62 9.42 13.08 1.56
C THR A 62 9.15 14.11 0.47
N GLN A 63 8.02 13.96 -0.22
CA GLN A 63 7.54 14.93 -1.19
C GLN A 63 6.09 15.27 -0.86
N LEU A 64 5.70 16.52 -1.14
CA LEU A 64 4.31 16.94 -1.06
C LEU A 64 3.62 16.66 -2.39
N VAL A 65 2.56 15.86 -2.34
CA VAL A 65 1.74 15.54 -3.51
C VAL A 65 0.33 16.07 -3.30
N ASN A 66 -0.25 16.62 -4.37
CA ASN A 66 -1.64 17.07 -4.37
C ASN A 66 -2.55 15.86 -4.59
N VAL A 67 -3.27 15.47 -3.55
CA VAL A 67 -4.24 14.38 -3.60
C VAL A 67 -5.64 14.95 -3.73
N SER A 68 -6.40 14.42 -4.69
CA SER A 68 -7.78 14.84 -4.93
C SER A 68 -8.74 13.95 -4.16
N TYR A 69 -9.59 14.58 -3.36
CA TYR A 69 -10.59 13.94 -2.52
C TYR A 69 -12.01 14.34 -2.94
N LYS A 70 -12.95 13.48 -2.57
CA LYS A 70 -14.38 13.70 -2.67
C LYS A 70 -15.01 13.46 -1.31
N LYS A 71 -15.71 14.48 -0.80
CA LYS A 71 -16.57 14.39 0.38
C LYS A 71 -17.99 14.09 -0.08
N CYS A 72 -18.48 12.94 0.35
CA CYS A 72 -19.82 12.44 0.09
C CYS A 72 -20.73 12.90 1.22
N HIS A 73 -21.83 13.58 0.89
CA HIS A 73 -22.78 14.13 1.87
C HIS A 73 -24.02 13.25 1.94
N TYR A 74 -24.43 12.90 3.15
CA TYR A 74 -25.57 12.03 3.42
C TYR A 74 -26.54 12.75 4.33
N LYS A 75 -27.83 12.66 3.99
CA LYS A 75 -28.91 13.20 4.80
C LYS A 75 -29.63 12.06 5.49
N LEU A 76 -29.88 12.22 6.79
CA LEU A 76 -30.68 11.29 7.55
C LEU A 76 -32.15 11.43 7.16
N THR A 77 -32.76 10.32 6.79
CA THR A 77 -34.16 10.20 6.41
C THR A 77 -34.84 9.19 7.33
N ASN A 78 -36.16 9.31 7.51
CA ASN A 78 -36.97 8.41 8.33
C ASN A 78 -36.43 8.25 9.77
N LYS A 79 -35.96 9.35 10.36
CA LYS A 79 -35.38 9.37 11.71
C LYS A 79 -36.46 9.08 12.75
N HIS A 80 -36.24 8.07 13.58
CA HIS A 80 -37.04 7.81 14.76
C HIS A 80 -36.78 8.87 15.84
N SER A 81 -37.85 9.35 16.50
CA SER A 81 -37.79 10.45 17.48
C SER A 81 -36.85 10.18 18.66
N ALA A 82 -36.75 8.93 19.10
CA ALA A 82 -35.89 8.50 20.20
C ALA A 82 -34.39 8.39 19.87
N VAL A 83 -33.96 8.69 18.63
CA VAL A 83 -32.55 8.57 18.21
C VAL A 83 -31.90 9.95 18.12
N SER A 84 -30.68 10.11 18.63
CA SER A 84 -29.95 11.39 18.67
C SER A 84 -29.05 11.64 17.45
N ALA A 85 -29.11 10.80 16.42
CA ALA A 85 -28.25 10.91 15.24
C ALA A 85 -28.39 12.26 14.50
N PRO A 86 -27.29 12.82 13.97
CA PRO A 86 -27.28 14.10 13.29
C PRO A 86 -28.03 14.05 11.96
N ALA A 87 -28.61 15.18 11.54
CA ALA A 87 -29.35 15.25 10.27
C ALA A 87 -28.46 15.03 9.04
N TRP A 88 -27.15 15.30 9.15
CA TRP A 88 -26.18 15.18 8.08
C TRP A 88 -24.93 14.45 8.56
N GLU A 89 -24.41 13.57 7.71
CA GLU A 89 -23.10 12.93 7.86
C GLU A 89 -22.29 13.09 6.58
N THR A 90 -20.97 13.02 6.72
CA THR A 90 -20.06 13.07 5.58
C THR A 90 -19.04 11.95 5.64
N ARG A 91 -18.62 11.46 4.47
CA ARG A 91 -17.51 10.51 4.32
C ARG A 91 -16.57 11.03 3.26
N THR A 92 -15.28 11.03 3.55
CA THR A 92 -14.24 11.43 2.59
C THR A 92 -13.65 10.18 1.95
N VAL A 93 -13.55 10.20 0.63
CA VAL A 93 -12.90 9.16 -0.17
C VAL A 93 -12.00 9.81 -1.23
N LEU A 94 -11.05 9.06 -1.79
CA LEU A 94 -10.32 9.51 -2.97
C LEU A 94 -11.30 9.85 -4.10
N SER A 95 -11.00 10.87 -4.89
CA SER A 95 -11.94 11.39 -5.90
C SER A 95 -12.33 10.34 -6.95
N ASN A 96 -11.41 9.43 -7.28
CA ASN A 96 -11.60 8.30 -8.19
C ASN A 96 -12.32 7.09 -7.58
N LYS A 97 -12.65 7.10 -6.28
CA LYS A 97 -13.41 6.04 -5.61
C LYS A 97 -14.89 6.41 -5.51
N SER A 98 -15.75 5.40 -5.52
CA SER A 98 -17.18 5.59 -5.29
C SER A 98 -17.44 5.97 -3.82
N CYS A 99 -18.49 6.77 -3.60
CA CYS A 99 -19.01 7.00 -2.26
C CYS A 99 -19.56 5.69 -1.68
N PRO A 100 -19.46 5.48 -0.36
CA PRO A 100 -20.16 4.40 0.32
C PRO A 100 -21.66 4.37 -0.02
N ALA A 101 -22.24 3.18 -0.01
CA ALA A 101 -23.69 3.04 -0.14
C ALA A 101 -24.43 3.66 1.07
N ASN A 102 -25.74 3.87 0.92
CA ASN A 102 -26.62 4.29 2.00
C ASN A 102 -26.54 3.30 3.19
N TRP A 103 -26.68 3.79 4.42
CA TRP A 103 -26.64 2.93 5.61
C TRP A 103 -27.74 3.27 6.61
N THR A 104 -28.10 2.29 7.41
CA THR A 104 -29.07 2.43 8.50
C THR A 104 -28.36 2.75 9.81
N ILE A 105 -29.01 3.52 10.67
CA ILE A 105 -28.60 3.69 12.06
C ILE A 105 -29.39 2.75 12.98
N PRO A 106 -28.83 2.31 14.10
CA PRO A 106 -29.57 1.51 15.08
C PRO A 106 -30.74 2.33 15.66
N GLY A 107 -31.90 1.68 15.80
CA GLY A 107 -33.06 2.26 16.47
C GLY A 107 -33.09 1.97 17.97
N PRO A 108 -34.06 2.56 18.69
CA PRO A 108 -34.22 2.30 20.12
C PRO A 108 -34.45 0.79 20.36
N GLY A 109 -33.63 0.19 21.22
CA GLY A 109 -33.71 -1.23 21.53
C GLY A 109 -33.16 -2.18 20.45
N ASN A 110 -32.55 -1.68 19.38
CA ASN A 110 -31.92 -2.46 18.30
C ASN A 110 -32.85 -3.41 17.49
N TYR A 111 -34.16 -3.36 17.68
CA TYR A 111 -35.11 -4.23 16.96
C TYR A 111 -35.47 -3.74 15.55
N ALA A 112 -35.26 -2.46 15.27
CA ALA A 112 -35.51 -1.84 13.96
C ALA A 112 -34.51 -0.71 13.68
N PRO A 113 -34.29 -0.34 12.41
CA PRO A 113 -33.51 0.84 12.06
C PRO A 113 -34.10 2.13 12.67
N GLY A 114 -33.23 2.95 13.25
CA GLY A 114 -33.57 4.26 13.79
C GLY A 114 -33.64 5.36 12.72
N GLY A 115 -33.29 5.03 11.48
CA GLY A 115 -33.25 5.94 10.34
C GLY A 115 -32.26 5.45 9.27
N ILE A 116 -32.22 6.15 8.14
CA ILE A 116 -31.38 5.80 6.99
C ILE A 116 -30.64 7.05 6.49
N TYR A 117 -29.31 6.97 6.40
CA TYR A 117 -28.51 7.96 5.70
C TYR A 117 -28.51 7.68 4.21
N VAL A 118 -29.01 8.65 3.46
CA VAL A 118 -29.10 8.57 1.99
C VAL A 118 -28.16 9.58 1.37
N HIS A 119 -27.33 9.11 0.44
CA HIS A 119 -26.42 9.96 -0.33
C HIS A 119 -27.19 11.07 -1.05
N GLN A 120 -26.68 12.29 -0.98
CA GLN A 120 -27.30 13.46 -1.60
C GLN A 120 -26.44 14.01 -2.73
N HIS A 121 -25.20 14.35 -2.42
CA HIS A 121 -24.29 15.00 -3.36
C HIS A 121 -22.84 14.85 -2.92
N ASN A 122 -21.95 15.32 -3.78
CA ASN A 122 -20.51 15.25 -3.62
C ASN A 122 -19.89 16.64 -3.68
N THR A 123 -18.88 16.89 -2.85
CA THR A 123 -18.02 18.06 -2.95
C THR A 123 -16.58 17.62 -3.11
N TYR A 124 -15.83 18.26 -4.01
CA TYR A 124 -14.45 17.90 -4.32
C TYR A 124 -13.49 18.91 -3.72
N PHE A 125 -12.34 18.42 -3.26
CA PHE A 125 -11.27 19.27 -2.75
C PHE A 125 -9.92 18.60 -2.96
N THR A 126 -8.86 19.40 -2.88
CA THR A 126 -7.48 18.93 -2.99
C THR A 126 -6.78 19.18 -1.66
N GLN A 127 -5.97 18.23 -1.23
CA GLN A 127 -5.14 18.35 -0.04
C GLN A 127 -3.71 17.95 -0.38
N GLN A 128 -2.74 18.64 0.21
CA GLN A 128 -1.34 18.22 0.14
C GLN A 128 -1.09 17.13 1.18
N GLU A 129 -0.49 16.03 0.73
CA GLU A 129 -0.08 14.94 1.60
C GLU A 129 1.40 14.65 1.41
N GLU A 130 2.03 14.20 2.50
CA GLU A 130 3.41 13.75 2.49
C GLU A 130 3.47 12.32 1.94
N GLN A 131 4.19 12.16 0.83
CA GLN A 131 4.47 10.86 0.25
C GLN A 131 5.97 10.57 0.35
N ARG A 132 6.31 9.40 0.91
CA ARG A 132 7.68 8.90 0.93
C ARG A 132 7.98 8.23 -0.41
N VAL A 133 8.94 8.77 -1.14
CA VAL A 133 9.31 8.32 -2.49
C VAL A 133 10.75 7.84 -2.48
N ALA A 134 10.97 6.65 -3.04
CA ALA A 134 12.31 6.11 -3.25
C ALA A 134 13.08 7.00 -4.23
N TYR A 135 14.33 7.32 -3.90
CA TYR A 135 15.25 8.03 -4.78
C TYR A 135 16.67 7.46 -4.60
N ASN A 136 17.54 7.70 -5.58
CA ASN A 136 18.94 7.25 -5.51
C ASN A 136 19.10 5.74 -5.22
N CYS A 137 18.33 4.92 -5.93
CA CYS A 137 18.43 3.48 -5.83
C CYS A 137 19.71 2.96 -6.50
N ARG A 138 20.43 2.08 -5.81
CA ARG A 138 21.71 1.55 -6.26
C ARG A 138 21.97 0.16 -5.70
N TRP A 139 22.81 -0.60 -6.40
CA TRP A 139 23.37 -1.82 -5.86
C TRP A 139 24.51 -1.48 -4.91
N GLU A 140 24.45 -1.97 -3.68
CA GLU A 140 25.53 -1.88 -2.71
C GLU A 140 25.95 -3.27 -2.26
N THR A 141 27.23 -3.44 -1.94
CA THR A 141 27.68 -4.61 -1.18
C THR A 141 27.43 -4.31 0.30
N ARG A 142 26.59 -5.10 0.95
CA ARG A 142 26.35 -5.02 2.39
C ARG A 142 26.50 -6.38 3.04
N SER A 143 26.97 -6.39 4.28
CA SER A 143 26.93 -7.58 5.14
C SER A 143 25.46 -7.84 5.49
N VAL A 144 24.95 -8.99 5.06
CA VAL A 144 23.59 -9.45 5.35
C VAL A 144 23.68 -10.72 6.18
N TRP A 145 22.84 -10.84 7.20
CA TRP A 145 22.75 -12.07 7.96
C TRP A 145 21.99 -13.13 7.16
N VAL A 146 22.55 -14.32 7.04
CA VAL A 146 22.00 -15.44 6.27
C VAL A 146 21.70 -16.61 7.22
N PRO A 147 20.45 -17.11 7.28
CA PRO A 147 20.13 -18.28 8.08
C PRO A 147 20.76 -19.53 7.49
N ASN A 148 21.32 -20.40 8.34
CA ASN A 148 22.04 -21.63 7.93
C ASN A 148 21.21 -22.59 7.06
N ASN A 149 19.86 -22.54 7.14
CA ASN A 149 18.95 -23.42 6.39
C ASN A 149 18.12 -22.70 5.32
N GLY A 150 18.40 -21.43 5.02
CA GLY A 150 17.64 -20.63 4.04
C GLY A 150 16.16 -20.40 4.38
N ARG A 151 15.70 -20.88 5.54
CA ARG A 151 14.35 -20.64 6.06
C ARG A 151 14.35 -19.36 6.89
N TYR A 152 13.32 -18.53 6.68
CA TYR A 152 13.02 -17.38 7.53
C TYR A 152 12.89 -17.85 8.98
N CYS A 153 13.63 -17.23 9.90
CA CYS A 153 13.43 -17.43 11.33
C CYS A 153 12.24 -16.58 11.77
N PRO A 154 11.07 -17.18 12.04
CA PRO A 154 9.94 -16.42 12.53
C PRO A 154 10.33 -15.82 13.88
N LEU A 155 10.18 -14.50 14.01
CA LEU A 155 10.09 -13.90 15.32
C LEU A 155 8.90 -14.56 16.00
N ASN A 156 9.15 -15.27 17.11
CA ASN A 156 8.05 -15.57 18.01
C ASN A 156 7.46 -14.22 18.37
N SER A 157 6.23 -13.95 17.93
CA SER A 157 5.41 -12.92 18.53
C SER A 157 5.23 -13.35 19.99
N GLU A 158 6.10 -12.88 20.87
CA GLU A 158 5.88 -13.03 22.30
C GLU A 158 4.54 -12.39 22.65
N GLN A 159 3.81 -13.13 23.48
CA GLN A 159 2.47 -12.87 24.00
C GLN A 159 2.39 -11.60 24.83
#